data_AF-A0A1X7UTY7-F1
#
_entry.id   AF-A0A1X7UTY7-F1
#
_cell.length_a   1.000
_cell.length_b   1.000
_cell.length_c   1.000
_cell.angle_alpha   90.00
_cell.angle_beta   90.00
_cell.angle_gamma   90.00
#
_symmetry.space_group_name_H-M   'P 1'
#
loop_
_entity.id
_entity.type
_entity.pdbx_description
1 polymer ?
#
loop_
_entity_poly.entity_id
_entity_poly.type
_entity_poly.pdbx_seq_one_letter_code
_entity_poly.pdbx_strand_id
1 'polypeptide(L)'
;MEQEAVPIEPVMAKFYGKQVVTLQRMQLPLLHCWAATIHKVRGLSRDAAVIDLGPKMFENRMAYVALSRVRTLQGVALLGLVEKKIASSTVANDEMG
;
A
#
# COMPACT_ATOMS: atom_id res chain seq x y z
N MET A 1 -14.93 26.00 9.13
CA MET A 1 -14.62 25.84 7.69
C MET A 1 -15.71 24.98 7.11
N GLU A 2 -16.67 25.58 6.42
CA GLU A 2 -17.69 24.84 5.68
C GLU A 2 -16.99 24.12 4.52
N GLN A 3 -17.10 22.79 4.48
CA GLN A 3 -16.59 22.01 3.34
C GLN A 3 -17.65 22.05 2.25
N GLU A 4 -17.37 22.81 1.21
CA GLU A 4 -18.17 22.81 0.00
C GLU A 4 -17.96 21.47 -0.73
N ALA A 5 -19.06 20.79 -1.04
CA ALA A 5 -19.01 19.47 -1.69
C ALA A 5 -18.64 19.63 -3.17
N VAL A 6 -17.53 19.03 -3.59
CA VAL A 6 -17.14 18.99 -5.01
C VAL A 6 -17.80 17.79 -5.68
N PRO A 7 -18.62 17.97 -6.74
CA PRO A 7 -19.18 16.85 -7.48
C PRO A 7 -18.07 16.08 -8.19
N ILE A 8 -18.09 14.76 -8.07
CA ILE A 8 -17.06 13.88 -8.65
C ILE A 8 -17.60 13.30 -9.95
N GLU A 9 -17.00 13.71 -11.06
CA GLU A 9 -17.44 13.28 -12.39
C GLU A 9 -16.66 12.04 -12.90
N PRO A 10 -17.27 11.19 -13.72
CA PRO A 10 -16.59 10.05 -14.33
C PRO A 10 -15.50 10.52 -15.31
N VAL A 11 -14.33 9.90 -15.24
CA VAL A 11 -13.20 10.16 -16.13
C VAL A 11 -12.98 8.97 -17.05
N MET A 12 -12.72 9.24 -18.34
CA MET A 12 -12.35 8.24 -19.33
C MET A 12 -10.84 8.15 -19.48
N ALA A 13 -10.25 7.00 -19.17
CA ALA A 13 -8.86 6.67 -19.47
C ALA A 13 -8.77 5.87 -20.78
N LYS A 14 -7.85 6.25 -21.67
CA LYS A 14 -7.57 5.54 -22.93
C LYS A 14 -6.20 4.86 -22.84
N PHE A 15 -6.12 3.61 -23.27
CA PHE A 15 -4.89 2.82 -23.29
C PHE A 15 -4.64 2.36 -24.73
N TYR A 16 -3.43 2.61 -25.22
CA TYR A 16 -3.03 2.29 -26.59
C TYR A 16 -2.15 1.02 -26.58
N GLY A 17 -2.64 -0.05 -27.21
CA GLY A 17 -1.89 -1.30 -27.37
C GLY A 17 -0.96 -1.29 -28.59
N LYS A 18 -0.02 -2.24 -28.64
CA LYS A 18 0.95 -2.38 -29.74
C LYS A 18 0.34 -2.73 -31.12
N GLN A 19 -0.93 -3.16 -31.17
CA GLN A 19 -1.58 -3.70 -32.38
C GLN A 19 -2.90 -2.97 -32.71
N VAL A 20 -2.91 -1.62 -32.68
CA VAL A 20 -4.06 -0.78 -33.10
C VAL A 20 -5.32 -0.92 -32.23
N VAL A 21 -5.32 -1.79 -31.21
CA VAL A 21 -6.42 -1.85 -30.24
C VAL A 21 -6.30 -0.72 -29.23
N THR A 22 -7.35 0.10 -29.13
CA THR A 22 -7.49 1.13 -28.10
C THR A 22 -8.49 0.66 -27.06
N LEU A 23 -8.07 0.55 -25.80
CA LEU A 23 -8.96 0.24 -24.68
C LEU A 23 -9.40 1.54 -24.00
N GLN A 24 -10.66 1.63 -23.60
CA GLN A 24 -11.20 2.77 -22.88
C GLN A 24 -11.84 2.29 -21.57
N ARG A 25 -11.60 3.02 -20.48
CA ARG A 25 -12.22 2.77 -19.17
C ARG A 25 -12.82 4.07 -18.64
N MET A 26 -14.13 4.09 -18.44
CA MET A 26 -14.83 5.18 -17.74
C MET A 26 -15.06 4.77 -16.29
N GLN A 27 -14.60 5.60 -15.35
CA GLN A 27 -14.79 5.36 -13.92
C GLN A 27 -14.77 6.67 -13.13
N LEU A 28 -15.37 6.70 -11.95
CA LEU A 28 -15.10 7.78 -11.00
C LEU A 28 -13.61 7.72 -10.59
N PRO A 29 -12.90 8.86 -10.51
CA PRO A 29 -11.50 8.91 -10.14
C PRO A 29 -11.29 8.72 -8.62
N LEU A 30 -11.96 7.72 -8.05
CA LEU A 30 -11.94 7.41 -6.63
C LEU A 30 -11.35 6.02 -6.42
N LEU A 31 -10.55 5.91 -5.37
CA LEU A 31 -10.14 4.64 -4.80
C LEU A 31 -10.47 4.65 -3.31
N HIS A 32 -10.80 3.49 -2.77
CA HIS A 32 -11.01 3.35 -1.33
C HIS A 32 -9.68 3.60 -0.60
N CYS A 33 -9.61 4.65 0.22
CA CYS A 33 -8.37 5.09 0.87
C CYS A 33 -8.14 4.47 2.24
N TRP A 34 -9.09 3.71 2.81
CA TRP A 34 -8.90 3.08 4.12
C TRP A 34 -7.89 1.93 4.04
N ALA A 35 -7.96 1.12 2.99
CA ALA A 35 -7.01 0.05 2.71
C ALA A 35 -6.21 0.36 1.44
N ALA A 36 -4.88 0.44 1.57
CA ALA A 36 -3.97 0.65 0.46
C ALA A 36 -2.78 -0.31 0.58
N THR A 37 -2.22 -0.72 -0.56
CA THR A 37 -0.99 -1.52 -0.55
C THR A 37 0.17 -0.69 -0.02
N ILE A 38 1.14 -1.34 0.63
CA ILE A 38 2.32 -0.70 1.22
C ILE A 38 3.06 0.19 0.18
N HIS A 39 3.07 -0.23 -1.08
CA HIS A 39 3.66 0.54 -2.18
C HIS A 39 2.93 1.86 -2.48
N LYS A 40 1.60 1.94 -2.28
CA LYS A 40 0.80 3.15 -2.53
C LYS A 40 0.85 4.18 -1.41
N VAL A 41 1.31 3.80 -0.22
CA VAL A 41 1.46 4.70 0.94
C VAL A 41 2.91 5.10 1.21
N ARG A 42 3.84 4.79 0.30
CA ARG A 42 5.26 5.13 0.41
C ARG A 42 5.41 6.67 0.47
N GLY A 43 5.78 7.20 1.63
CA GLY A 43 5.95 8.64 1.87
C GLY A 43 4.87 9.29 2.75
N LEU A 44 3.82 8.55 3.14
CA LEU A 44 2.78 9.03 4.06
C LEU A 44 3.05 8.51 5.48
N SER A 45 2.93 9.39 6.48
CA SER A 45 2.98 9.04 7.90
C SER A 45 1.55 8.94 8.43
N ARG A 46 1.10 7.76 8.85
CA ARG A 46 -0.24 7.57 9.45
C ARG A 46 -0.15 7.54 10.97
N ASP A 47 -1.16 8.12 11.63
CA ASP A 47 -1.33 8.06 13.08
C ASP A 47 -1.65 6.65 13.56
N ALA A 48 -2.45 5.91 12.78
CA ALA A 48 -2.79 4.52 13.06
C ALA A 48 -2.95 3.72 11.76
N ALA A 49 -2.61 2.43 11.82
CA ALA A 49 -2.81 1.49 10.73
C ALA A 49 -3.08 0.06 11.24
N VAL A 50 -3.99 -0.61 10.53
CA VAL A 50 -4.14 -2.07 10.61
C VAL A 50 -3.22 -2.68 9.56
N ILE A 51 -2.31 -3.56 9.98
CA ILE A 51 -1.30 -4.18 9.13
C ILE A 51 -1.51 -5.69 9.15
N ASP A 52 -1.84 -6.26 7.98
CA ASP A 52 -1.92 -7.71 7.79
C ASP A 52 -0.54 -8.26 7.42
N LEU A 53 0.05 -9.04 8.34
CA LEU A 53 1.32 -9.75 8.18
C LEU A 53 1.10 -11.26 7.92
N GLY A 54 -0.06 -11.59 7.35
CA GLY A 54 -0.48 -12.93 6.98
C GLY A 54 0.34 -13.64 5.90
N PRO A 55 -0.06 -14.87 5.53
CA PRO A 55 0.66 -15.71 4.58
C PRO A 55 0.82 -15.09 3.18
N LYS A 56 -0.03 -14.11 2.82
CA LYS A 56 0.04 -13.33 1.58
C LYS A 56 1.16 -12.28 1.55
N MET A 57 1.97 -12.13 2.60
CA MET A 57 3.22 -11.36 2.50
C MET A 57 4.19 -12.07 1.53
N PHE A 58 4.54 -11.38 0.45
CA PHE A 58 5.33 -11.93 -0.64
C PHE A 58 6.83 -11.61 -0.56
N GLU A 59 7.26 -10.63 0.25
CA GLU A 59 8.65 -10.17 0.22
C GLU A 59 9.25 -9.89 1.62
N ASN A 60 10.47 -10.38 1.82
CA ASN A 60 11.27 -10.15 3.03
C ASN A 60 11.58 -8.65 3.11
N ARG A 61 11.19 -8.00 4.22
CA ARG A 61 11.21 -6.55 4.54
C ARG A 61 9.87 -5.80 4.41
N MET A 62 8.81 -6.37 3.84
CA MET A 62 7.51 -5.68 3.79
C MET A 62 6.94 -5.37 5.19
N ALA A 63 7.17 -6.26 6.16
CA ALA A 63 6.78 -6.03 7.56
C ALA A 63 7.46 -4.79 8.15
N TYR A 64 8.78 -4.67 7.98
CA TYR A 64 9.54 -3.50 8.45
C TYR A 64 9.07 -2.21 7.78
N VAL A 65 8.88 -2.23 6.46
CA VAL A 65 8.40 -1.06 5.71
C VAL A 65 7.02 -0.64 6.22
N ALA A 66 6.09 -1.57 6.42
CA ALA A 66 4.76 -1.29 6.93
C ALA A 66 4.77 -0.70 8.35
N LEU A 67 5.54 -1.32 9.26
CA LEU A 67 5.66 -0.88 10.65
C LEU A 67 6.31 0.51 10.73
N SER A 68 7.34 0.79 9.92
CA SER A 68 8.02 2.10 9.89
C SER A 68 7.13 3.26 9.42
N ARG A 69 5.92 3.01 8.91
CA ARG A 69 4.97 4.08 8.51
C ARG A 69 4.07 4.55 9.64
N VAL A 70 4.01 3.84 10.76
CA VAL A 70 3.20 4.21 11.93
C VAL A 70 4.08 4.89 12.96
N ARG A 71 3.64 6.05 13.46
CA ARG A 71 4.44 6.91 14.34
C ARG A 71 4.56 6.38 15.78
N THR A 72 3.56 5.64 16.25
CA THR A 72 3.49 5.14 17.63
C THR A 72 3.09 3.67 17.62
N LEU A 73 3.57 2.91 18.60
CA LEU A 73 3.22 1.49 18.74
C LEU A 73 1.72 1.30 19.03
N GLN A 74 1.12 2.24 19.77
CA GLN A 74 -0.31 2.25 20.09
C GLN A 74 -1.18 2.43 18.84
N GLY A 75 -0.65 3.02 17.77
CA GLY A 75 -1.32 3.16 16.48
C GLY A 75 -1.30 1.89 15.62
N VAL A 76 -0.64 0.82 16.06
CA VAL A 76 -0.46 -0.41 15.28
C VAL A 76 -1.45 -1.49 15.72
N ALA A 77 -2.23 -1.99 14.78
CA ALA A 77 -2.98 -3.24 14.95
C ALA A 77 -2.48 -4.28 13.94
N LEU A 78 -2.08 -5.45 14.42
CA LEU A 78 -1.54 -6.53 13.58
C LEU A 78 -2.59 -7.61 13.35
N LEU A 79 -2.68 -8.08 12.11
CA LEU A 79 -3.48 -9.25 11.72
C LEU A 79 -2.57 -10.34 11.16
N GLY A 80 -2.90 -11.60 11.43
CA GLY A 80 -2.31 -12.75 10.73
C GLY A 80 -0.81 -12.96 10.93
N LEU A 81 -0.20 -12.44 12.00
CA LEU A 81 1.24 -12.48 12.23
C LEU A 81 1.85 -13.89 12.04
N VAL A 82 2.73 -14.04 11.05
CA VAL A 82 3.56 -15.22 10.86
C VAL A 82 5.01 -14.85 11.18
N GLU A 83 5.45 -15.14 12.42
CA GLU A 83 6.78 -14.75 12.94
C GLU A 83 7.94 -15.18 12.02
N LYS A 84 7.84 -16.38 11.44
CA LYS A 84 8.86 -16.93 10.52
C LYS A 84 9.07 -16.11 9.24
N LYS A 85 8.16 -15.20 8.89
CA LYS A 85 8.26 -14.31 7.72
C LYS A 85 8.85 -12.93 8.05
N ILE A 86 9.13 -12.66 9.32
CA ILE A 86 9.85 -11.45 9.76
C ILE A 86 11.33 -11.82 9.86
N ALA A 87 11.98 -11.97 8.70
CA ALA A 87 13.40 -12.26 8.60
C ALA A 87 14.11 -11.23 7.73
N SER A 88 15.35 -10.87 8.08
CA SER A 88 16.23 -10.18 7.14
C SER A 88 16.67 -11.17 6.06
N SER A 89 16.82 -10.70 4.82
CA SER A 89 17.40 -11.55 3.77
C SER A 89 18.85 -11.86 4.15
N THR A 90 19.27 -13.12 4.06
CA THR A 90 20.65 -13.58 4.35
C THR A 90 21.71 -12.73 3.65
N VAL A 91 21.45 -12.31 2.40
CA VAL A 91 22.33 -11.44 1.60
C VAL A 91 22.65 -10.10 2.28
N ALA A 92 21.70 -9.51 3.02
CA ALA A 92 21.91 -8.25 3.71
C ALA A 92 22.73 -8.40 5.00
N ASN A 93 22.79 -9.61 5.57
CA ASN A 93 23.60 -9.89 6.75
C ASN A 93 25.06 -10.14 6.35
N ASP A 94 25.29 -10.70 5.16
CA ASP A 94 26.64 -10.97 4.62
C ASP A 94 27.36 -9.70 4.12
N GLU A 95 26.62 -8.66 3.69
CA GLU A 95 27.18 -7.39 3.22
C GLU A 95 27.52 -6.38 4.34
N MET A 96 27.09 -6.65 5.58
CA MET A 96 27.36 -5.80 6.76
C MET A 96 28.41 -6.40 7.73
N GLY A 97 29.02 -7.55 7.37
CA GLY A 97 30.07 -8.23 8.14
C GLY A 97 31.48 -7.76 7.80
#